data_AF-A0A5D8QGZ5-F1
#
_entry.id   AF-A0A5D8QGZ5-F1
#
_cell.length_a   1.000
_cell.length_b   1.000
_cell.length_c   1.000
_cell.angle_alpha   90.00
_cell.angle_beta   90.00
_cell.angle_gamma   90.00
#
_symmetry.space_group_name_H-M   'P 1'
#
loop_
_entity.id
_entity.type
_entity.pdbx_description
1 polymer ?
#
loop_
_entity_poly.entity_id
_entity_poly.type
_entity_poly.pdbx_seq_one_letter_code
_entity_poly.pdbx_strand_id
1 'polypeptide(L)'
;MMRTLKQFIKRIILAYFVTGMVYSLTGYIHRSITGKQEVFSPLIGIPMDVIGWPWMVYADLKHIDTIGVKPSTFLALISIVMFIAIFVRKELLLRRSMK
;
A
#
# COMPACT_ATOMS: atom_id res chain seq x y z
N MET A 1 -13.34 -3.29 25.30
CA MET A 1 -13.48 -4.00 24.01
C MET A 1 -13.66 -3.04 22.82
N MET A 2 -14.70 -2.18 22.79
CA MET A 2 -14.92 -1.23 21.67
C MET A 2 -13.77 -0.25 21.39
N ARG A 3 -13.06 0.23 22.43
CA ARG A 3 -11.91 1.15 22.27
C ARG A 3 -10.74 0.48 21.53
N THR A 4 -10.44 -0.78 21.85
CA THR A 4 -9.37 -1.55 21.20
C THR A 4 -9.70 -1.85 19.73
N LEU A 5 -10.95 -2.22 19.45
CA LEU A 5 -11.43 -2.44 18.08
C LEU A 5 -11.34 -1.17 17.23
N LYS A 6 -11.78 -0.01 17.76
CA LYS A 6 -11.68 1.28 17.07
C LYS A 6 -10.23 1.65 16.74
N GLN A 7 -9.30 1.41 17.66
CA GLN A 7 -7.87 1.65 17.42
C GLN A 7 -7.30 0.70 16.36
N PHE A 8 -7.73 -0.56 16.36
CA PHE A 8 -7.31 -1.54 15.37
C PHE A 8 -7.80 -1.17 13.96
N ILE A 9 -9.08 -0.82 13.81
CA ILE A 9 -9.66 -0.34 12.55
C ILE A 9 -8.90 0.89 12.05
N LYS A 10 -8.65 1.88 12.91
CA LYS A 10 -7.88 3.08 12.54
C LYS A 10 -6.48 2.72 12.01
N ARG A 11 -5.81 1.73 12.61
CA ARG A 11 -4.49 1.27 12.15
C ARG A 11 -4.56 0.58 10.79
N ILE A 12 -5.56 -0.26 10.55
CA ILE A 12 -5.78 -0.90 9.24
C ILE A 12 -6.01 0.15 8.16
N ILE A 13 -6.90 1.10 8.42
CA ILE A 13 -7.19 2.19 7.49
C ILE A 13 -5.91 2.98 7.17
N LEU A 14 -5.11 3.31 8.20
CA LEU A 14 -3.85 4.01 7.99
C LEU A 14 -2.86 3.19 7.15
N ALA A 15 -2.71 1.89 7.45
CA ALA A 15 -1.83 1.00 6.69
C ALA A 15 -2.27 0.87 5.22
N TYR A 16 -3.57 0.83 4.97
CA TYR A 16 -4.16 0.83 3.63
C TYR A 16 -3.78 2.10 2.85
N PHE A 17 -4.00 3.28 3.42
CA PHE A 17 -3.68 4.54 2.77
C PHE A 17 -2.18 4.73 2.54
N VAL A 18 -1.33 4.36 3.51
CA VAL A 18 0.13 4.46 3.36
C VAL A 18 0.62 3.51 2.27
N THR A 19 0.10 2.28 2.22
CA THR A 19 0.47 1.32 1.17
C THR A 19 0.01 1.80 -0.21
N GLY A 20 -1.22 2.32 -0.31
CA GLY A 20 -1.70 2.95 -1.53
C GLY A 20 -0.82 4.12 -1.96
N MET A 21 -0.39 4.96 -1.01
CA MET A 21 0.50 6.09 -1.31
C MET A 21 1.87 5.63 -1.84
N VAL A 22 2.45 4.60 -1.24
CA VAL A 22 3.70 3.98 -1.73
C VAL A 22 3.51 3.45 -3.15
N TYR A 23 2.41 2.73 -3.41
CA TYR A 23 2.09 2.22 -4.74
C TYR A 23 1.98 3.35 -5.78
N SER A 24 1.16 4.36 -5.50
CA SER A 24 0.88 5.47 -6.40
C SER A 24 2.11 6.32 -6.70
N LEU A 25 2.88 6.70 -5.67
CA LEU A 25 4.09 7.52 -5.84
C LEU A 25 5.15 6.77 -6.63
N THR A 26 5.40 5.49 -6.29
CA THR A 26 6.35 4.66 -7.03
C THR A 26 5.90 4.48 -8.48
N GLY A 27 4.60 4.23 -8.70
CA GLY A 27 4.04 4.06 -10.03
C GLY A 27 4.15 5.33 -10.87
N TYR A 28 3.94 6.50 -10.28
CA TYR A 28 4.10 7.80 -10.93
C TYR A 28 5.57 8.09 -11.27
N ILE A 29 6.49 7.86 -10.33
CA ILE A 29 7.94 8.03 -10.54
C ILE A 29 8.42 7.10 -11.66
N HIS A 30 8.00 5.83 -11.63
CA HIS A 30 8.38 4.86 -12.65
C HIS A 30 7.86 5.25 -14.06
N ARG A 31 6.62 5.71 -14.16
CA ARG A 31 6.05 6.23 -15.42
C ARG A 31 6.83 7.45 -15.93
N SER A 32 7.14 8.39 -15.03
CA SER A 32 7.92 9.59 -15.34
C SER A 32 9.32 9.26 -15.87
N ILE A 33 10.01 8.30 -15.25
CA ILE A 33 11.36 7.87 -15.67
C ILE A 33 11.31 7.11 -17.00
N THR A 34 10.26 6.30 -17.23
CA THR A 34 10.11 5.51 -18.47
C THR A 34 9.51 6.30 -19.64
N GLY A 35 9.22 7.59 -19.45
CA GLY A 35 8.66 8.46 -20.49
C GLY A 35 7.22 8.13 -20.88
N LYS A 36 6.48 7.40 -20.03
CA LYS A 36 5.06 7.09 -20.28
C LYS A 36 4.21 8.34 -20.07
N GLN A 37 3.24 8.56 -20.95
CA GLN A 37 2.30 9.67 -20.81
C GLN A 37 1.43 9.51 -19.57
N GLU A 38 1.35 10.58 -18.78
CA GLU A 38 0.42 10.68 -17.67
C GLU A 38 -0.95 11.16 -18.18
N VAL A 39 -1.97 10.32 -18.00
CA VAL A 39 -3.34 10.59 -18.48
C VAL A 39 -4.06 11.60 -17.57
N PHE A 40 -3.68 11.64 -16.29
CA PHE A 40 -4.25 12.54 -15.28
C PHE A 40 -3.15 13.36 -14.61
N SER A 41 -3.50 14.55 -14.11
CA SER A 41 -2.58 15.32 -13.28
C SER A 41 -2.26 14.56 -11.99
N PRO A 42 -1.07 14.74 -11.39
CA PRO A 42 -0.69 14.05 -10.15
C PRO A 42 -1.67 14.30 -9.00
N LEU A 43 -2.27 15.49 -8.96
CA LEU A 43 -3.27 15.88 -7.96
C LEU A 43 -4.55 15.04 -8.01
N ILE A 44 -4.89 14.47 -9.16
CA ILE A 44 -6.08 13.63 -9.33
C ILE A 44 -5.70 12.15 -9.40
N GLY A 45 -4.64 11.83 -10.16
CA GLY A 45 -4.17 10.46 -10.35
C GLY A 45 -3.71 9.81 -9.05
N ILE A 46 -2.92 10.51 -8.23
CA ILE A 46 -2.40 9.93 -6.98
C ILE A 46 -3.53 9.59 -6.01
N PRO A 47 -4.48 10.49 -5.66
CA PRO A 47 -5.59 10.11 -4.78
C PRO A 47 -6.45 8.96 -5.31
N MET A 48 -6.68 8.91 -6.61
CA MET A 48 -7.47 7.86 -7.24
C MET A 48 -6.74 6.51 -7.16
N ASP A 49 -5.43 6.49 -7.46
CA ASP A 49 -4.58 5.31 -7.34
C ASP A 49 -4.48 4.86 -5.86
N VAL A 50 -4.42 5.79 -4.90
CA VAL A 50 -4.36 5.50 -3.46
C VAL A 50 -5.63 4.79 -2.96
N ILE A 51 -6.78 5.06 -3.57
CA ILE A 51 -8.04 4.37 -3.23
C ILE A 51 -8.16 3.06 -4.02
N GLY A 52 -7.65 3.04 -5.26
CA GLY A 52 -7.78 1.90 -6.17
C GLY A 52 -6.65 0.86 -6.10
N TRP A 53 -5.59 1.12 -5.32
CA TRP A 53 -4.33 0.36 -5.39
C TRP A 53 -4.47 -1.17 -5.30
N PRO A 54 -5.37 -1.78 -4.50
CA PRO A 54 -5.44 -3.24 -4.43
C PRO A 54 -5.88 -3.84 -5.76
N TRP A 55 -6.80 -3.17 -6.46
CA TRP A 55 -7.28 -3.60 -7.77
C TRP A 55 -6.20 -3.45 -8.84
N MET A 56 -5.40 -2.39 -8.73
CA MET A 56 -4.28 -2.15 -9.65
C MET A 56 -3.15 -3.15 -9.42
N VAL A 57 -2.80 -3.45 -8.17
CA VAL A 57 -1.86 -4.54 -7.81
C VAL A 57 -2.36 -5.88 -8.33
N TYR A 58 -3.65 -6.19 -8.16
CA TYR A 58 -4.25 -7.40 -8.72
C TYR A 58 -4.11 -7.45 -10.25
N ALA A 59 -4.41 -6.34 -10.94
CA ALA A 59 -4.26 -6.25 -12.39
C ALA A 59 -2.81 -6.41 -12.85
N ASP A 60 -1.85 -5.82 -12.13
CA ASP A 60 -0.42 -5.93 -12.40
C ASP A 60 0.07 -7.37 -12.23
N LEU A 61 -0.38 -8.07 -11.19
CA LEU A 61 -0.05 -9.48 -10.96
C LEU A 61 -0.69 -10.39 -12.01
N LYS A 62 -1.94 -10.14 -12.38
CA LYS A 62 -2.67 -10.93 -13.38
C LYS A 62 -2.04 -10.84 -14.77
N HIS A 63 -1.44 -9.69 -15.11
CA HIS A 63 -0.85 -9.43 -16.41
C HIS A 63 0.68 -9.31 -16.34
N ILE A 64 1.31 -9.96 -15.35
CA ILE A 64 2.75 -9.86 -15.13
C ILE A 64 3.55 -10.39 -16.33
N ASP A 65 3.03 -11.41 -17.02
CA ASP A 65 3.67 -12.02 -18.19
C ASP A 65 3.66 -11.11 -19.43
N THR A 66 2.70 -10.18 -19.51
CA THR A 66 2.54 -9.28 -20.67
C THR A 66 3.02 -7.86 -20.41
N ILE A 67 2.84 -7.34 -19.20
CA ILE A 67 3.20 -5.96 -18.82
C ILE A 67 4.58 -5.91 -18.13
N GLY A 68 5.09 -7.06 -17.71
CA GLY A 68 6.33 -7.19 -16.97
C GLY A 68 6.18 -6.82 -15.49
N VAL A 69 7.30 -6.92 -14.78
CA VAL A 69 7.39 -6.63 -13.35
C VAL A 69 7.41 -5.13 -13.10
N LYS A 70 6.40 -4.60 -12.40
CA LYS A 70 6.35 -3.20 -11.96
C LYS A 70 6.91 -3.01 -10.55
N PRO A 71 7.87 -2.09 -10.33
CA PRO A 71 8.42 -1.81 -9.00
C PRO A 71 7.36 -1.39 -7.96
N SER A 72 6.31 -0.68 -8.40
CA SER A 72 5.20 -0.24 -7.53
C SER A 72 4.49 -1.42 -6.85
N THR A 73 4.29 -2.51 -7.57
CA THR A 73 3.63 -3.73 -7.06
C THR A 73 4.46 -4.36 -5.94
N PHE A 74 5.77 -4.51 -6.14
CA PHE A 74 6.66 -5.10 -5.15
C PHE A 74 6.81 -4.21 -3.91
N LEU A 75 6.94 -2.89 -4.09
CA LEU A 75 7.02 -1.95 -2.97
C LEU A 75 5.71 -1.89 -2.17
N ALA A 76 4.55 -2.02 -2.83
CA ALA A 76 3.28 -2.17 -2.14
C ALA A 76 3.22 -3.45 -1.30
N LEU A 77 3.62 -4.60 -1.86
CA LEU A 77 3.67 -5.87 -1.12
C LEU A 77 4.63 -5.81 0.08
N ILE A 78 5.82 -5.23 -0.09
CA ILE A 78 6.79 -5.01 1.00
C ILE A 78 6.18 -4.11 2.09
N SER A 79 5.47 -3.04 1.71
CA SER A 79 4.77 -2.17 2.66
C SER A 79 3.74 -2.94 3.48
N ILE A 80 2.94 -3.82 2.86
CA ILE A 80 1.97 -4.67 3.57
C ILE A 80 2.68 -5.56 4.59
N VAL A 81 3.75 -6.25 4.17
CA VAL A 81 4.52 -7.14 5.06
C VAL A 81 5.11 -6.37 6.24
N MET A 82 5.65 -5.17 6.01
CA MET A 82 6.15 -4.30 7.07
C MET A 82 5.05 -3.92 8.07
N PHE A 83 3.85 -3.52 7.58
CA PHE A 83 2.74 -3.17 8.47
C PHE A 83 2.26 -4.37 9.29
N ILE A 84 2.19 -5.56 8.70
CA ILE A 84 1.88 -6.80 9.42
C ILE A 84 2.92 -7.04 10.52
N ALA A 85 4.21 -6.96 10.19
CA ALA A 85 5.30 -7.15 11.15
C ALA A 85 5.24 -6.15 12.31
N ILE A 86 4.95 -4.87 12.02
CA ILE A 86 4.77 -3.82 13.03
C ILE A 86 3.57 -4.13 13.93
N PHE A 87 2.44 -4.57 13.38
CA PHE A 87 1.27 -4.94 14.16
C PHE A 87 1.54 -6.15 15.07
N VAL A 88 2.13 -7.22 14.53
CA VAL A 88 2.48 -8.40 15.31
C VAL A 88 3.44 -8.04 16.45
N ARG A 89 4.49 -7.27 16.16
CA ARG A 89 5.46 -6.82 17.18
C ARG A 89 4.77 -6.01 18.28
N LYS A 90 3.88 -5.09 17.92
CA LYS A 90 3.16 -4.26 18.89
C LYS A 90 2.23 -5.07 19.79
N GLU A 91 1.51 -6.04 19.23
CA GLU A 91 0.66 -6.95 20.01
C GLU A 91 1.47 -7.85 20.95
N LEU A 92 2.63 -8.34 20.52
CA LEU A 92 3.55 -9.11 21.37
C LEU A 92 4.08 -8.28 22.55
N LEU A 93 4.44 -7.02 22.32
CA LEU A 93 4.89 -6.11 23.38
C LEU A 93 3.77 -5.79 24.38
N LEU A 94 2.54 -5.55 23.89
CA LEU A 94 1.38 -5.34 24.76
C LEU A 94 1.10 -6.56 25.65
N ARG A 95 1.22 -7.78 25.10
CA ARG A 95 1.06 -9.02 25.89
C ARG A 95 2.15 -9.20 26.95
N ARG A 96 3.40 -8.80 26.66
CA ARG A 96 4.50 -8.86 27.65
C ARG A 96 4.34 -7.88 28.80
N SER A 97 3.75 -6.70 28.57
CA SER A 97 3.54 -5.68 29.61
C SER A 97 2.43 -6.00 30.61
N MET A 98 1.58 -6.99 30.34
CA MET A 98 0.47 -7.41 31.22
C MET A 98 0.80 -8.65 32.07
N LYS A 99 2.00 -9.21 31.92
CA LYS A 99 2.55 -10.26 32.80
C LYS A 99 3.55 -9.62 33.76
#